data_AF-A0A534ALI9-F1
#
_entry.id   AF-A0A534ALI9-F1
#
_cell.length_a   1.000
_cell.length_b   1.000
_cell.length_c   1.000
_cell.angle_alpha   90.00
_cell.angle_beta   90.00
_cell.angle_gamma   90.00
#
_symmetry.space_group_name_H-M   'P 1'
#
loop_
_entity.id
_entity.type
_entity.pdbx_description
1 polymer ?
#
loop_
_entity_poly.entity_id
_entity_poly.type
_entity_poly.pdbx_seq_one_letter_code
_entity_poly.pdbx_strand_id
1 'polypeptide(L)'
;MRLFLDTSALAKRYIAEQGSDKVLRLCREAEQLAVSVICLPELISALNRLVRERRLSRPQYRMLKRTLLDDLAGADLCELTSA
;
A
#
# COMPACT_ATOMS: atom_id res chain seq x y z
N MET A 1 -6.62 11.81 -12.77
CA MET A 1 -6.99 12.34 -11.43
C MET A 1 -5.83 12.17 -10.44
N ARG A 2 -5.76 12.98 -9.37
CA ARG A 2 -4.84 12.76 -8.25
C ARG A 2 -5.53 11.92 -7.16
N LEU A 3 -4.91 10.82 -6.74
CA LEU A 3 -5.46 9.88 -5.78
C LEU A 3 -4.58 9.86 -4.52
N PHE A 4 -5.17 10.20 -3.37
CA PHE A 4 -4.54 9.95 -2.08
C PHE A 4 -5.08 8.66 -1.49
N LEU A 5 -4.19 7.77 -1.03
CA LEU A 5 -4.56 6.56 -0.29
C LEU A 5 -3.95 6.60 1.11
N ASP A 6 -4.80 6.46 2.13
CA ASP A 6 -4.35 6.09 3.46
C ASP A 6 -3.86 4.62 3.46
N THR A 7 -3.22 4.19 4.54
CA THR A 7 -2.67 2.83 4.64
C THR A 7 -3.74 1.77 4.46
N SER A 8 -4.93 1.97 5.02
CA SER A 8 -6.02 0.99 4.94
C SER A 8 -6.55 0.84 3.51
N ALA A 9 -6.62 1.90 2.72
CA ALA A 9 -6.98 1.81 1.31
C ALA A 9 -5.83 1.28 0.45
N LEU A 10 -4.58 1.69 0.72
CA LEU A 10 -3.41 1.20 0.00
C LEU A 10 -3.19 -0.30 0.22
N ALA A 11 -3.47 -0.82 1.42
CA ALA A 11 -3.40 -2.25 1.73
C ALA A 11 -4.25 -3.11 0.76
N LYS A 12 -5.41 -2.60 0.34
CA LYS A 12 -6.34 -3.28 -0.58
C LYS A 12 -5.75 -3.54 -1.96
N ARG A 13 -4.70 -2.82 -2.35
CA ARG A 13 -3.94 -3.05 -3.59
C ARG A 13 -3.11 -4.33 -3.51
N TYR A 14 -2.63 -4.69 -2.32
CA TYR A 14 -1.69 -5.81 -2.11
C TYR A 14 -2.32 -7.02 -1.42
N ILE A 15 -3.38 -6.79 -0.65
CA ILE A 15 -4.12 -7.80 0.11
C ILE A 15 -5.55 -7.79 -0.40
N ALA A 16 -6.01 -8.93 -0.92
CA ALA A 16 -7.37 -9.06 -1.41
C ALA A 16 -8.37 -8.99 -0.24
N GLU A 17 -9.23 -7.98 -0.25
CA GLU A 17 -10.31 -7.78 0.71
C GLU A 17 -11.46 -6.98 0.10
N GLN A 18 -12.51 -6.74 0.88
CA GLN A 18 -13.64 -5.94 0.41
C GLN A 18 -13.17 -4.55 -0.03
N GLY A 19 -13.44 -4.22 -1.30
CA GLY A 19 -13.07 -2.94 -1.90
C GLY A 19 -11.76 -2.94 -2.70
N SER A 20 -11.03 -4.06 -2.77
CA SER A 20 -9.82 -4.18 -3.61
C SER A 20 -10.07 -3.80 -5.06
N ASP A 21 -11.14 -4.28 -5.68
CA ASP A 21 -11.46 -3.96 -7.08
C ASP A 21 -11.67 -2.46 -7.32
N LYS A 22 -12.27 -1.77 -6.34
CA LYS A 22 -12.47 -0.32 -6.39
C LYS A 22 -11.12 0.40 -6.31
N VAL A 23 -10.25 0.02 -5.36
CA VAL A 23 -8.91 0.62 -5.23
C VAL A 23 -8.07 0.37 -6.47
N LEU A 24 -8.05 -0.86 -6.99
CA LEU A 24 -7.31 -1.20 -8.21
C LEU A 24 -7.79 -0.41 -9.42
N ARG A 25 -9.11 -0.20 -9.57
CA ARG A 25 -9.66 0.66 -10.61
C ARG A 25 -9.21 2.12 -10.44
N LEU A 26 -9.35 2.68 -9.23
CA LEU A 26 -8.91 4.06 -8.95
C LEU A 26 -7.41 4.24 -9.21
N CYS A 27 -6.57 3.28 -8.84
CA CYS A 27 -5.14 3.32 -9.14
C CYS A 27 -4.85 3.29 -10.65
N ARG A 28 -5.66 2.59 -11.46
CA ARG A 28 -5.50 2.57 -12.94
C ARG A 28 -5.91 3.89 -13.60
N GLU A 29 -6.89 4.58 -13.03
CA GLU A 29 -7.41 5.85 -13.53
C GLU A 29 -6.66 7.07 -12.95
N ALA A 30 -5.79 6.85 -11.96
CA ALA A 30 -4.98 7.88 -11.33
C ALA A 30 -3.81 8.28 -12.23
N GLU A 31 -3.60 9.59 -12.39
CA GLU A 31 -2.40 10.16 -13.01
C GLU A 31 -1.26 10.26 -12.00
N GLN A 32 -1.61 10.47 -10.72
CA GLN A 32 -0.67 10.55 -9.61
C GLN A 32 -1.26 9.84 -8.39
N LEU A 33 -0.41 9.08 -7.70
CA LEU A 33 -0.72 8.45 -6.43
C LEU A 33 0.06 9.18 -5.34
N ALA A 34 -0.65 9.68 -4.33
CA ALA A 34 -0.08 10.26 -3.14
C ALA A 34 -0.35 9.37 -1.92
N VAL A 35 0.62 9.27 -1.01
CA VAL A 35 0.50 8.51 0.25
C VAL A 35 1.14 9.28 1.39
N SER A 36 0.78 8.96 2.64
CA SER A 36 1.49 9.50 3.79
C SER A 36 2.86 8.85 3.96
N VAL A 37 3.83 9.61 4.48
CA VAL A 37 5.16 9.10 4.85
C VAL A 37 5.11 7.88 5.79
N ILE A 38 4.08 7.77 6.65
CA ILE A 38 3.92 6.65 7.57
C ILE A 38 3.30 5.40 6.93
N CYS A 39 2.82 5.46 5.68
CA CYS A 39 2.14 4.32 5.05
C CYS A 39 3.06 3.11 4.88
N LEU A 40 4.35 3.32 4.58
CA LEU A 40 5.31 2.24 4.41
C LEU A 40 5.50 1.41 5.71
N PRO A 41 5.88 2.00 6.87
CA PRO A 41 6.03 1.22 8.09
C PRO A 41 4.72 0.57 8.55
N GLU A 42 3.57 1.19 8.32
CA GLU A 42 2.27 0.59 8.65
C GLU A 42 1.94 -0.63 7.77
N LEU A 43 2.15 -0.54 6.45
CA LEU A 43 1.96 -1.68 5.55
C LEU A 43 2.93 -2.82 5.84
N ILE A 44 4.21 -2.52 6.10
CA ILE A 44 5.18 -3.54 6.50
C ILE A 44 4.74 -4.22 7.80
N SER A 45 4.21 -3.46 8.76
CA SER A 45 3.68 -4.01 10.01
C SER A 45 2.46 -4.92 9.76
N ALA A 46 1.54 -4.51 8.88
CA ALA A 46 0.40 -5.32 8.47
C ALA A 46 0.81 -6.63 7.78
N LEU A 47 1.76 -6.57 6.83
CA LEU A 47 2.29 -7.75 6.15
C LEU A 47 2.99 -8.70 7.14
N ASN A 48 3.78 -8.17 8.09
CA ASN A 48 4.42 -8.99 9.12
C ASN A 48 3.39 -9.67 10.05
N ARG A 49 2.29 -8.98 10.38
CA ARG A 49 1.18 -9.58 11.13
C ARG A 49 0.58 -10.76 10.36
N LEU A 50 0.32 -10.61 9.05
CA LEU A 50 -0.19 -11.71 8.22
C LEU A 50 0.77 -12.91 8.14
N VAL A 51 2.09 -12.68 8.18
CA VAL A 51 3.08 -13.75 8.27
C VAL A 51 2.97 -14.50 9.61
N ARG A 52 2.83 -13.77 10.73
CA ARG A 52 2.65 -14.39 12.08
C ARG A 52 1.34 -15.17 12.17
N GLU A 53 0.28 -14.66 11.55
CA GLU A 53 -1.03 -15.33 11.43
C GLU A 53 -1.02 -16.50 10.42
N ARG A 54 0.11 -16.78 9.76
CA ARG A 54 0.25 -17.81 8.70
C ARG A 54 -0.67 -17.62 7.50
N ARG A 55 -1.18 -16.40 7.30
CA ARG A 55 -2.01 -15.99 6.16
C ARG A 55 -1.18 -15.51 4.98
N LEU A 56 0.12 -15.27 5.19
CA LEU A 56 1.07 -14.86 4.17
C LEU A 56 2.37 -15.67 4.35
N SER A 57 2.81 -16.36 3.30
CA SER A 57 4.08 -17.08 3.35
C SER A 57 5.28 -16.12 3.26
N ARG A 58 6.45 -16.53 3.76
CA ARG A 58 7.68 -15.71 3.66
C ARG A 58 8.08 -15.37 2.22
N PRO A 59 7.97 -16.27 1.23
CA PRO A 59 8.21 -15.91 -0.18
C PRO A 59 7.22 -14.85 -0.68
N GLN A 60 5.92 -14.99 -0.39
CA GLN A 60 4.91 -14.00 -0.78
C GLN A 60 5.16 -12.65 -0.10
N TYR A 61 5.54 -12.64 1.18
CA TYR A 61 5.94 -11.42 1.89
C TYR A 61 7.09 -10.70 1.20
N ARG A 62 8.15 -11.42 0.81
CA ARG A 62 9.28 -10.82 0.10
C ARG A 62 8.87 -10.23 -1.24
N MET A 63 7.98 -10.91 -1.97
CA MET A 63 7.43 -10.41 -3.22
C MET A 63 6.62 -9.14 -3.00
N LEU A 64 5.62 -9.17 -2.10
CA LEU A 64 4.77 -8.02 -1.78
C LEU A 64 5.58 -6.83 -1.26
N LYS A 65 6.59 -7.07 -0.41
CA LYS A 65 7.48 -6.03 0.08
C LYS A 65 8.23 -5.35 -1.07
N ARG A 66 8.72 -6.12 -2.05
CA ARG A 66 9.40 -5.55 -3.22
C ARG A 66 8.42 -4.76 -4.08
N THR A 67 7.27 -5.34 -4.43
CA THR A 67 6.23 -4.64 -5.21
C THR A 67 5.78 -3.34 -4.54
N LEU A 68 5.60 -3.35 -3.21
CA LEU A 68 5.27 -2.15 -2.44
C LEU A 68 6.34 -1.07 -2.57
N LEU A 69 7.62 -1.42 -2.45
CA LEU A 69 8.72 -0.45 -2.57
C LEU A 69 8.82 0.10 -3.98
N ASP A 70 8.64 -0.74 -4.99
CA ASP A 70 8.67 -0.34 -6.40
C ASP A 70 7.50 0.62 -6.72
N ASP A 71 6.29 0.31 -6.23
CA ASP A 71 5.10 1.16 -6.39
C ASP A 71 5.26 2.51 -5.66
N LEU A 72 5.84 2.52 -4.45
CA LEU A 72 6.03 3.74 -3.66
C LEU A 72 7.18 4.61 -4.17
N ALA A 73 8.14 4.06 -4.93
CA ALA A 73 9.22 4.84 -5.53
C ALA A 73 8.71 5.88 -6.54
N GLY A 74 7.52 5.66 -7.12
CA GLY A 74 6.85 6.59 -8.03
C GLY A 74 5.69 7.37 -7.41
N ALA A 75 5.44 7.25 -6.10
CA ALA A 75 4.34 7.92 -5.41
C ALA A 75 4.78 9.27 -4.81
N ASP A 76 3.86 10.23 -4.80
CA ASP A 76 4.05 11.50 -4.10
C ASP A 76 3.91 11.29 -2.58
N LEU A 77 4.91 11.72 -1.81
CA LEU A 77 4.86 11.64 -0.34
C LEU A 77 4.22 12.90 0.24
N CYS A 78 3.15 12.71 1.02
CA CYS A 78 2.51 13.77 1.80
C CYS A 78 2.96 13.69 3.27
N GLU A 79 3.64 14.75 3.71
CA GLU A 79 3.94 14.97 5.13
C GLU A 79 2.67 15.30 5.91
N LEU A 80 2.54 14.74 7.13
CA LEU A 80 1.35 14.93 7.98
C LEU A 80 1.42 16.20 8.84
N THR A 81 2.55 16.92 8.81
CA THR A 81 2.79 18.14 9.58
C THR A 81 3.30 19.24 8.67
N SER A 82 2.81 20.46 8.86
CA SER A 82 3.34 21.66 8.23
C SER A 82 4.74 21.97 8.76
N ALA A 83 5.65 22.32 7.85
CA ALA A 83 6.91 22.99 8.15
C ALA A 83 6.69 24.33 8.86
#